data_AF-A0A068Z7V3-F1
#
_entry.id   AF-A0A068Z7V3-F1
#
_cell.length_a   1.000
_cell.length_b   1.000
_cell.length_c   1.000
_cell.angle_alpha   90.00
_cell.angle_beta   90.00
_cell.angle_gamma   90.00
#
_symmetry.space_group_name_H-M   'P 1'
#
loop_
_entity.id
_entity.type
_entity.pdbx_description
1 polymer ?
#
loop_
_entity_poly.entity_id
_entity_poly.type
_entity_poly.pdbx_seq_one_letter_code
_entity_poly.pdbx_strand_id
1 'polypeptide(L)'
;MNKNIIYMLVSVFLFFTYLQGITYASVFSLRGYIYSYKANNVGPTCFLKLSSLSTFNIPFQGGNWNCNGIEGQNILELAQLAYILNYPVNVTFDSSGGEYKEVYAISLHDK
;
A
#
# COMPACT_ATOMS: atom_id res chain seq x y z
N MET A 1 41.12 -26.19 23.39
CA MET A 1 39.89 -25.46 22.99
C MET A 1 38.76 -26.49 22.85
N ASN A 2 37.70 -26.37 23.64
CA ASN A 2 36.69 -27.42 23.81
C ASN A 2 35.69 -27.42 22.64
N LYS A 3 35.53 -28.54 21.92
CA LYS A 3 34.66 -28.64 20.73
C LYS A 3 33.23 -28.15 21.00
N ASN A 4 32.73 -28.34 22.22
CA ASN A 4 31.39 -27.90 22.64
C ASN A 4 31.20 -26.37 22.61
N ILE A 5 32.26 -25.60 22.86
CA ILE A 5 32.20 -24.12 22.81
C ILE A 5 32.09 -23.64 21.37
N ILE A 6 32.76 -24.33 20.42
CA ILE A 6 32.69 -24.01 19.00
C ILE A 6 31.28 -24.30 18.46
N TYR A 7 30.68 -25.45 18.81
CA TYR A 7 29.32 -25.78 18.39
C TYR A 7 28.27 -24.82 18.94
N MET A 8 28.44 -24.34 20.18
CA MET A 8 27.53 -23.36 20.78
C MET A 8 27.66 -21.99 20.11
N LEU A 9 28.87 -21.54 19.78
CA LEU A 9 29.08 -20.27 19.07
C LEU A 9 28.56 -20.30 17.63
N VAL A 10 28.76 -21.41 16.91
CA VAL A 10 28.25 -21.58 15.53
C VAL A 10 26.71 -21.63 15.50
N SER A 11 26.07 -22.27 16.48
CA SER A 11 24.61 -22.33 16.55
C SER A 11 23.98 -20.98 16.93
N VAL A 12 24.60 -20.20 17.82
CA VAL A 12 24.16 -18.83 18.13
C VAL A 12 24.35 -17.88 16.93
N PHE A 13 25.43 -18.02 16.18
CA PHE A 13 25.70 -17.20 14.99
C PHE A 13 24.71 -17.50 13.84
N LEU A 14 24.37 -18.78 13.64
CA LEU A 14 23.34 -19.17 12.68
C LEU A 14 21.94 -18.70 13.09
N PHE A 15 21.61 -18.68 14.38
CA PHE A 15 20.30 -18.20 14.84
C PHE A 15 20.12 -16.69 14.63
N PHE A 16 21.19 -15.90 14.78
CA PHE A 16 21.17 -14.45 14.57
C PHE A 16 20.99 -14.04 13.09
N THR A 17 21.43 -14.87 12.13
CA THR A 17 21.27 -14.57 10.71
C THR A 17 19.86 -14.87 10.18
N TYR A 18 19.06 -15.70 10.88
CA TYR A 18 17.67 -15.99 10.50
C TYR A 18 16.63 -14.96 10.96
N LEU A 19 16.99 -14.05 11.87
CA LEU A 19 16.05 -13.07 12.45
C LEU A 19 15.95 -11.74 11.68
N GLN A 20 16.73 -11.55 10.61
CA GLN A 20 16.80 -10.26 9.89
C GLN A 20 15.86 -10.14 8.68
N GLY A 21 14.89 -11.05 8.52
CA GLY A 21 14.20 -11.23 7.24
C GLY A 21 12.71 -10.86 7.17
N ILE A 22 12.09 -10.29 8.21
CA ILE A 22 10.64 -10.02 8.17
C ILE A 22 10.38 -8.52 8.20
N THR A 23 10.51 -7.87 7.05
CA THR A 23 9.86 -6.58 6.83
C THR A 23 8.37 -6.85 6.68
N TYR A 24 7.60 -6.68 7.74
CA TYR A 24 6.14 -6.62 7.61
C TYR A 24 5.82 -5.35 6.84
N ALA A 25 5.50 -5.49 5.55
CA ALA A 25 4.80 -4.43 4.83
C ALA A 25 3.43 -4.28 5.50
N SER A 26 3.34 -3.39 6.48
CA SER A 26 2.05 -3.09 7.10
C SER A 26 1.17 -2.40 6.05
N VAL A 27 -0.13 -2.69 6.06
CA VAL A 27 -1.11 -2.03 5.21
C VAL A 27 -2.11 -1.29 6.09
N PHE A 28 -2.67 -0.20 5.57
CA PHE A 28 -3.75 0.51 6.25
C PHE A 28 -4.82 0.94 5.24
N SER A 29 -6.07 0.98 5.69
CA SER A 29 -7.19 1.46 4.87
C SER A 29 -7.62 2.84 5.30
N LEU A 30 -7.90 3.70 4.32
CA LEU A 30 -8.36 5.06 4.54
C LEU A 30 -9.65 5.30 3.77
N ARG A 31 -10.68 5.77 4.49
CA ARG A 31 -11.95 6.19 3.91
C ARG A 31 -11.85 7.64 3.43
N GLY A 32 -12.39 7.92 2.26
CA GLY A 32 -12.34 9.25 1.68
C GLY A 32 -13.07 9.39 0.34
N TYR A 33 -12.84 10.51 -0.32
CA TYR A 33 -13.29 10.77 -1.69
C TYR A 33 -12.09 10.83 -2.62
N ILE A 34 -12.22 10.26 -3.83
CA ILE A 34 -11.20 10.43 -4.86
C ILE A 34 -11.17 11.91 -5.26
N TYR A 35 -10.02 12.55 -5.05
CA TYR A 35 -9.80 13.95 -5.43
C TYR A 35 -9.27 14.06 -6.85
N SER A 36 -8.41 13.13 -7.25
CA SER A 36 -7.92 13.01 -8.62
C SER A 36 -7.40 11.60 -8.86
N TYR A 37 -7.40 11.17 -10.11
CA TYR A 37 -6.72 9.97 -10.57
C TYR A 37 -6.08 10.28 -11.92
N LYS A 38 -5.00 9.57 -12.29
CA LYS A 38 -4.56 9.48 -13.69
C LYS A 38 -4.02 8.09 -13.97
N ALA A 39 -4.28 7.63 -15.19
CA ALA A 39 -3.53 6.55 -15.79
C ALA A 39 -2.34 7.17 -16.54
N ASN A 40 -1.13 6.65 -16.34
CA ASN A 40 -0.01 7.08 -17.15
C ASN A 40 -0.19 6.49 -18.56
N ASN A 41 -0.28 7.36 -19.58
CA ASN A 41 -0.37 6.90 -20.98
C ASN A 41 0.96 6.33 -21.49
N VAL A 42 2.07 6.49 -20.75
CA VAL A 42 3.44 6.13 -21.15
C VAL A 42 4.09 5.15 -20.14
N GLY A 43 3.29 4.37 -19.39
CA GLY A 43 3.82 3.35 -18.50
C GLY A 43 2.74 2.57 -17.73
N PRO A 44 3.13 1.51 -17.00
CA PRO A 44 2.19 0.66 -16.28
C PRO A 44 1.58 1.30 -15.03
N THR A 45 2.04 2.49 -14.63
CA THR A 45 1.72 3.06 -13.32
C THR A 45 0.49 3.95 -13.40
N CYS A 46 -0.51 3.62 -12.61
CA CYS A 46 -1.66 4.47 -12.33
C CYS A 46 -1.50 5.12 -10.95
N PHE A 47 -2.18 6.24 -10.76
CA PHE A 47 -2.15 6.95 -9.49
C PHE A 47 -3.48 7.60 -9.13
N LEU A 48 -3.68 7.79 -7.83
CA LEU A 48 -4.82 8.49 -7.24
C LEU A 48 -4.39 9.40 -6.11
N LYS A 49 -5.21 10.41 -5.83
CA LYS A 49 -5.18 11.21 -4.60
C LYS A 49 -6.52 11.07 -3.89
N LEU A 50 -6.46 10.73 -2.61
CA LEU A 50 -7.63 10.57 -1.77
C LEU A 50 -7.75 11.76 -0.81
N SER A 51 -8.91 12.40 -0.78
CA SER A 51 -9.31 13.33 0.27
C SER A 51 -9.87 12.52 1.44
N SER A 52 -9.15 12.50 2.56
CA SER A 52 -9.53 11.71 3.73
C SER A 52 -10.81 12.23 4.37
N LEU A 53 -11.72 11.32 4.74
CA LEU A 53 -12.87 11.60 5.59
C LEU A 53 -12.56 11.46 7.09
N SER A 54 -11.31 11.16 7.43
CA SER A 54 -10.88 11.03 8.83
C SER A 54 -11.12 12.32 9.61
N THR A 55 -11.49 12.19 10.88
CA THR A 55 -11.60 13.30 11.83
C THR A 55 -10.26 13.95 12.15
N PHE A 56 -9.16 13.25 11.86
CA PHE A 56 -7.82 13.81 11.90
C PHE A 56 -7.59 14.57 10.59
N ASN A 57 -7.02 15.77 10.67
CA ASN A 57 -6.75 16.65 9.54
C ASN A 57 -5.60 16.09 8.68
N ILE A 58 -5.80 14.89 8.12
CA ILE A 58 -4.81 14.17 7.32
C ILE A 58 -4.79 14.85 5.95
N PRO A 59 -3.62 15.30 5.46
CA PRO A 59 -3.50 15.82 4.11
C PRO A 59 -3.92 14.75 3.08
N PHE A 60 -4.10 15.16 1.82
CA PHE A 60 -4.38 14.21 0.74
C PHE A 60 -3.41 13.03 0.76
N GLN A 61 -3.94 11.82 0.66
CA GLN A 61 -3.11 10.61 0.57
C GLN A 61 -2.91 10.26 -0.91
N GLY A 62 -1.65 10.26 -1.36
CA GLY A 62 -1.26 9.80 -2.69
C GLY A 62 -1.13 8.29 -2.73
N GLY A 63 -1.59 7.69 -3.83
CA GLY A 63 -1.49 6.27 -4.10
C GLY A 63 -0.98 5.99 -5.52
N ASN A 64 -0.14 4.97 -5.70
CA ASN A 64 0.25 4.44 -7.00
C ASN A 64 0.06 2.92 -7.07
N TRP A 65 -0.18 2.39 -8.27
CA TRP A 65 -0.23 0.94 -8.48
C TRP A 65 0.07 0.62 -9.94
N ASN A 66 0.32 -0.66 -10.23
CA ASN A 66 0.45 -1.15 -11.58
C ASN A 66 -0.95 -1.42 -12.18
N CYS A 67 -1.30 -0.73 -13.26
CA CYS A 67 -2.55 -0.91 -13.98
C CYS A 67 -2.44 -1.75 -15.27
N ASN A 68 -1.30 -2.39 -15.58
CA ASN A 68 -1.21 -3.27 -16.75
C ASN A 68 -1.89 -4.65 -16.57
N GLY A 69 -2.32 -4.99 -15.36
CA GLY A 69 -3.06 -6.22 -15.07
C GLY A 69 -4.56 -5.98 -14.90
N ILE A 70 -5.35 -7.05 -14.98
CA ILE A 70 -6.80 -7.01 -14.78
C ILE A 70 -7.16 -6.38 -13.42
N GLU A 71 -6.45 -6.78 -12.35
CA GLU A 71 -6.66 -6.22 -11.02
C GLU A 71 -6.41 -4.70 -10.97
N GLY A 72 -5.32 -4.26 -11.58
CA GLY A 72 -4.98 -2.84 -11.63
C GLY A 72 -5.91 -2.00 -12.50
N GLN A 73 -6.47 -2.57 -13.58
CA GLN A 73 -7.52 -1.94 -14.37
C GLN A 73 -8.83 -1.84 -13.58
N ASN A 74 -9.22 -2.88 -12.84
CA ASN A 74 -10.41 -2.84 -12.00
C ASN A 74 -10.30 -1.75 -10.92
N ILE A 75 -9.12 -1.57 -10.31
CA ILE A 75 -8.88 -0.48 -9.36
C ILE A 75 -9.04 0.89 -10.06
N LEU A 76 -8.53 1.03 -11.28
CA LEU A 76 -8.66 2.27 -12.06
C LEU A 76 -10.12 2.58 -12.39
N GLU A 77 -10.89 1.61 -12.87
CA GLU A 77 -12.31 1.77 -13.20
C GLU A 77 -13.14 2.15 -11.97
N LEU A 78 -12.90 1.51 -10.83
CA LEU A 78 -13.55 1.86 -9.56
C LEU A 78 -13.19 3.27 -9.10
N ALA A 79 -11.93 3.68 -9.23
CA ALA A 79 -11.51 5.04 -8.89
C ALA A 79 -12.16 6.10 -9.80
N GLN A 80 -12.27 5.81 -11.10
CA GLN A 80 -12.97 6.64 -12.09
C GLN A 80 -14.45 6.79 -11.74
N LEU A 81 -15.13 5.66 -11.49
CA LEU A 81 -16.54 5.62 -11.14
C LEU A 81 -16.81 6.41 -9.86
N ALA A 82 -16.02 6.17 -8.81
CA ALA A 82 -16.14 6.87 -7.54
C ALA A 82 -15.94 8.38 -7.68
N TYR A 83 -14.97 8.81 -8.49
CA TYR A 83 -14.73 10.22 -8.78
C TYR A 83 -15.93 10.87 -9.48
N ILE A 84 -16.44 10.26 -10.56
CA ILE A 84 -17.57 10.79 -11.34
C ILE A 84 -18.84 10.88 -10.48
N LEU A 85 -19.12 9.86 -9.68
CA LEU A 85 -20.31 9.80 -8.83
C LEU A 85 -20.17 10.58 -7.51
N ASN A 86 -18.98 11.13 -7.24
CA ASN A 86 -18.62 11.68 -5.93
C ASN A 86 -19.03 10.72 -4.79
N TYR A 87 -18.62 9.47 -4.92
CA TYR A 87 -18.96 8.38 -4.01
C TYR A 87 -17.80 8.13 -3.05
N PRO A 88 -18.05 7.93 -1.73
CA PRO A 88 -16.98 7.63 -0.81
C PRO A 88 -16.41 6.24 -1.09
N VAL A 89 -15.10 6.11 -0.87
CA VAL A 89 -14.36 4.88 -1.06
C VAL A 89 -13.53 4.55 0.17
N ASN A 90 -13.19 3.29 0.32
CA ASN A 90 -12.14 2.85 1.21
C ASN A 90 -10.96 2.34 0.36
N VAL A 91 -9.80 2.97 0.51
CA VAL A 91 -8.58 2.63 -0.23
C VAL A 91 -7.57 2.01 0.73
N THR A 92 -7.01 0.87 0.36
CA THR A 92 -5.96 0.19 1.13
C THR A 92 -4.60 0.52 0.54
N PHE A 93 -3.77 1.16 1.37
CA PHE A 93 -2.43 1.58 1.04
C PHE A 93 -1.40 0.71 1.76
N ASP A 94 -0.22 0.59 1.17
CA ASP A 94 0.99 0.28 1.92
C ASP A 94 1.25 1.34 3.00
N SER A 95 1.84 0.95 4.12
CA SER A 95 2.11 1.83 5.27
C SER A 95 3.42 2.59 5.19
N SER A 96 4.22 2.41 4.13
CA SER A 96 5.47 3.14 3.96
C SER A 96 5.26 4.66 4.05
N GLY A 97 6.26 5.36 4.57
CA GLY A 97 6.21 6.81 4.82
C GLY A 97 6.28 7.69 3.58
N GLY A 98 6.14 7.12 2.37
CA GLY A 98 6.18 7.87 1.12
C GLY A 98 4.95 8.78 0.91
N GLU A 99 5.12 9.84 0.13
CA GLU A 99 4.01 10.71 -0.29
C GLU A 99 3.00 9.93 -1.15
N TYR A 100 3.51 9.08 -2.05
CA TYR A 100 2.73 8.12 -2.82
C TYR A 100 3.03 6.72 -2.32
N LYS A 101 1.98 6.03 -1.86
CA LYS A 101 2.04 4.68 -1.31
C LYS A 101 1.44 3.70 -2.30
N GLU A 102 1.88 2.44 -2.25
CA GLU A 102 1.29 1.43 -3.12
C GLU A 102 -0.19 1.23 -2.77
N VAL A 103 -1.06 1.14 -3.78
CA VAL A 103 -2.50 0.88 -3.61
C VAL A 103 -2.74 -0.59 -3.89
N TYR A 104 -3.24 -1.30 -2.88
CA TYR A 104 -3.56 -2.72 -3.00
C TYR A 104 -5.03 -2.97 -3.32
N ALA A 105 -5.93 -2.09 -2.86
CA ALA A 105 -7.36 -2.27 -3.08
C ALA A 105 -8.14 -0.96 -2.99
N ILE A 106 -9.26 -0.92 -3.69
CA ILE A 106 -10.29 0.10 -3.57
C ILE A 106 -11.66 -0.58 -3.48
N SER A 107 -12.54 -0.04 -2.64
CA SER A 107 -13.93 -0.46 -2.55
C SER A 107 -14.83 0.76 -2.43
N LEU A 108 -15.99 0.70 -3.08
CA LEU A 108 -17.05 1.67 -2.87
C LEU A 108 -17.59 1.49 -1.45
N HIS A 109 -17.91 2.58 -0.79
CA HIS A 109 -18.45 2.56 0.56
C HIS A 109 -19.71 3.41 0.61
N ASP A 110 -20.75 2.93 1.28
CA ASP A 110 -22.02 3.64 1.34
C ASP A 110 -21.87 5.05 1.95
N LYS A 111 -22.72 5.97 1.49
CA LYS A 111 -22.69 7.38 1.92
C LYS A 111 -23.06 7.52 3.40
#